data_AF-A0A173TFD1-F1
#
_entry.id   AF-A0A173TFD1-F1
#
_cell.length_a   1.000
_cell.length_b   1.000
_cell.length_c   1.000
_cell.angle_alpha   90.00
_cell.angle_beta   90.00
_cell.angle_gamma   90.00
#
_symmetry.space_group_name_H-M   'P 1'
#
loop_
_entity.id
_entity.type
_entity.pdbx_description
1 polymer ?
#
loop_
_entity_poly.entity_id
_entity_poly.type
_entity_poly.pdbx_seq_one_letter_code
_entity_poly.pdbx_strand_id
1 'polypeptide(L)'
;MHVHVDASNHTPRSLKNALTIMYCKEDILFKALNVQTRREDEYCQKVRPMVLEKIRRMPNSTITMEKFKRAWYEGNDGSSEHYNWTRYYALNLHAVFSKGTLEWRCFESTLHAGKVRSNITLALAISAQAINQSCTHAKKTEIGDNPAFTFRTFLLRLGLIGDEYKNVRKHLLANLDGDKAWRYDKSTYACLQNPRRTDDAR
;
A
#
# COMPACT_ATOMS: atom_id res chain seq x y z
N MET A 1 10.60 -7.69 -9.21
CA MET A 1 9.35 -7.93 -9.98
C MET A 1 8.51 -6.66 -9.98
N HIS A 2 7.85 -6.29 -11.08
CA HIS A 2 6.86 -5.20 -11.09
C HIS A 2 5.46 -5.77 -11.35
N VAL A 3 4.44 -5.18 -10.73
CA VAL A 3 3.04 -5.51 -11.00
C VAL A 3 2.39 -4.30 -11.66
N HIS A 4 1.77 -4.52 -12.82
CA HIS A 4 0.97 -3.53 -13.52
C HIS A 4 -0.50 -3.88 -13.35
N VAL A 5 -1.28 -2.98 -12.75
CA VAL A 5 -2.75 -3.10 -12.68
C VAL A 5 -3.33 -2.15 -13.71
N ASP A 6 -4.34 -2.61 -14.46
CA ASP A 6 -5.05 -1.79 -15.42
C ASP A 6 -5.59 -0.50 -14.78
N ALA A 7 -5.38 0.64 -15.44
CA ALA A 7 -5.77 1.95 -14.92
C ALA A 7 -7.08 2.48 -15.51
N SER A 8 -7.80 1.70 -16.33
CA SER A 8 -8.99 2.20 -17.03
C SER A 8 -10.11 2.63 -16.08
N ASN A 9 -10.24 1.95 -14.93
CA ASN A 9 -11.18 2.32 -13.85
C ASN A 9 -10.64 3.37 -12.87
N HIS A 10 -9.40 3.82 -13.03
CA HIS A 10 -8.81 4.82 -12.15
C HIS A 10 -9.15 6.25 -12.60
N THR A 11 -9.95 6.95 -11.79
CA THR A 11 -10.18 8.40 -11.91
C THR A 11 -9.05 9.20 -11.24
N PRO A 12 -8.92 10.53 -11.51
CA PRO A 12 -7.95 11.37 -10.81
C PRO A 12 -8.11 11.37 -9.28
N ARG A 13 -9.37 11.22 -8.81
CA ARG A 13 -9.68 11.05 -7.38
C ARG A 13 -9.12 9.74 -6.83
N SER A 14 -9.33 8.63 -7.55
CA SER A 14 -8.82 7.33 -7.11
C SER A 14 -7.29 7.26 -7.14
N LEU A 15 -6.63 7.91 -8.12
CA LEU A 15 -5.16 8.00 -8.15
C LEU A 15 -4.61 8.83 -6.98
N LYS A 16 -5.31 9.91 -6.62
CA LYS A 16 -5.02 10.69 -5.40
C LYS A 16 -5.15 9.82 -4.15
N ASN A 17 -6.18 8.99 -4.09
CA ASN A 17 -6.35 8.03 -3.00
C ASN A 17 -5.23 6.99 -2.97
N ALA A 18 -4.88 6.38 -4.11
CA ALA A 18 -3.80 5.40 -4.21
C ALA A 18 -2.46 5.98 -3.72
N LEU A 19 -2.12 7.18 -4.18
CA LEU A 19 -0.90 7.88 -3.75
C LEU A 19 -0.93 8.21 -2.25
N THR A 20 -2.09 8.61 -1.72
CA THR A 20 -2.25 8.87 -0.28
C THR A 20 -2.13 7.58 0.53
N ILE A 21 -2.77 6.48 0.11
CA ILE A 21 -2.70 5.18 0.79
C ILE A 21 -1.24 4.71 0.81
N MET A 22 -0.55 4.81 -0.33
CA MET A 22 0.86 4.47 -0.42
C MET A 22 1.68 5.30 0.55
N TYR A 23 1.57 6.63 0.54
CA TYR A 23 2.26 7.50 1.50
C TYR A 23 1.99 7.11 2.95
N CYS A 24 0.74 6.80 3.29
CA CYS A 24 0.37 6.43 4.65
C CYS A 24 0.92 5.07 5.08
N LYS A 25 1.23 4.16 4.13
CA LYS A 25 1.55 2.76 4.40
C LYS A 25 2.95 2.34 3.93
N GLU A 26 3.67 3.18 3.20
CA GLU A 26 4.94 2.82 2.57
C GLU A 26 5.98 2.33 3.56
N ASP A 27 6.08 2.91 4.77
CA ASP A 27 7.09 2.48 5.74
C ASP A 27 6.82 1.05 6.23
N ILE A 28 5.57 0.72 6.58
CA ILE A 28 5.20 -0.64 6.99
C ILE A 28 5.19 -1.62 5.81
N LEU A 29 4.84 -1.16 4.60
CA LEU A 29 4.92 -1.96 3.38
C LEU A 29 6.37 -2.31 3.03
N PHE A 30 7.29 -1.36 3.14
CA PHE A 30 8.70 -1.59 2.83
C PHE A 30 9.32 -2.58 3.82
N LYS A 31 8.99 -2.45 5.10
CA LYS A 31 9.37 -3.46 6.11
C LYS A 31 8.76 -4.83 5.79
N ALA A 32 7.47 -4.90 5.50
CA ALA A 32 6.77 -6.15 5.21
C ALA A 32 7.30 -6.86 3.95
N LEU A 33 7.58 -6.10 2.90
CA LEU A 33 8.09 -6.60 1.62
C LEU A 33 9.61 -6.81 1.61
N ASN A 34 10.30 -6.45 2.70
CA ASN A 34 11.75 -6.49 2.84
C ASN A 34 12.44 -5.78 1.66
N VAL A 35 12.01 -4.55 1.37
CA VAL A 35 12.57 -3.74 0.28
C VAL A 35 14.03 -3.41 0.62
N GLN A 36 14.95 -3.74 -0.27
CA GLN A 36 16.37 -3.43 -0.11
C GLN A 36 16.59 -1.91 -0.12
N THR A 37 17.39 -1.39 0.82
CA THR A 37 17.71 0.05 0.93
C THR A 37 18.21 0.63 -0.39
N ARG A 38 19.12 -0.06 -1.08
CA ARG A 38 19.60 0.35 -2.40
C ARG A 38 18.46 0.55 -3.42
N ARG A 39 17.47 -0.35 -3.42
CA ARG A 39 16.32 -0.24 -4.33
C ARG A 39 15.41 0.92 -3.93
N GLU A 40 15.19 1.12 -2.63
CA GLU A 40 14.47 2.28 -2.10
C GLU A 40 15.12 3.59 -2.56
N ASP A 41 16.45 3.69 -2.53
CA ASP A 41 17.17 4.92 -2.90
C ASP A 41 17.18 5.19 -4.42
N GLU A 42 17.30 4.14 -5.24
CA GLU A 42 17.55 4.29 -6.69
C GLU A 42 16.29 4.10 -7.55
N TYR A 43 15.51 3.04 -7.31
CA TYR A 43 14.56 2.52 -8.31
C TYR A 43 13.14 2.29 -7.78
N CYS A 44 12.91 2.51 -6.49
CA CYS A 44 11.69 2.19 -5.76
C CYS A 44 11.47 3.16 -4.58
N GLN A 45 11.63 4.45 -4.85
CA GLN A 45 11.54 5.51 -3.86
C GLN A 45 10.14 5.63 -3.25
N LYS A 46 10.09 6.16 -2.03
CA LYS A 46 8.87 6.52 -1.32
C LYS A 46 8.16 7.71 -1.98
N VAL A 47 6.88 7.86 -1.68
CA VAL A 47 6.05 8.94 -2.22
C VAL A 47 6.64 10.29 -1.82
N ARG A 48 6.83 11.17 -2.80
CA ARG A 48 7.31 12.54 -2.56
C ARG A 48 6.26 13.39 -1.85
N PRO A 49 6.51 13.89 -0.63
CA PRO A 49 5.52 14.64 0.13
C PRO A 49 5.02 15.89 -0.59
N MET A 50 5.91 16.63 -1.27
CA MET A 50 5.54 17.86 -1.99
C MET A 50 4.57 17.60 -3.14
N VAL A 51 4.79 16.51 -3.91
CA VAL A 51 3.89 16.11 -5.02
C VAL A 51 2.54 15.68 -4.46
N LEU A 52 2.54 14.86 -3.41
CA LEU A 52 1.32 14.44 -2.74
C LEU A 52 0.52 15.63 -2.22
N GLU A 53 1.17 16.57 -1.54
CA GLU A 53 0.53 17.76 -0.99
C GLU A 53 -0.11 18.59 -2.09
N LYS A 54 0.61 18.84 -3.19
CA LYS A 54 0.10 19.56 -4.35
C LYS A 54 -1.15 18.90 -4.93
N ILE A 55 -1.13 17.57 -5.09
CA ILE A 55 -2.29 16.79 -5.60
C ILE A 55 -3.46 16.84 -4.61
N ARG A 56 -3.18 16.73 -3.30
CA ARG A 56 -4.21 16.70 -2.27
C ARG A 56 -4.93 18.04 -2.08
N ARG A 57 -4.22 19.17 -2.26
CA ARG A 57 -4.82 20.52 -2.23
C ARG A 57 -5.82 20.75 -3.36
N MET A 58 -5.80 19.94 -4.43
CA MET A 58 -6.80 20.05 -5.50
C MET A 58 -8.17 19.54 -5.03
N PRO A 59 -9.26 20.31 -5.20
CA PRO A 59 -10.60 19.84 -4.88
C PRO A 59 -11.02 18.62 -5.71
N ASN A 60 -11.73 17.67 -5.10
CA ASN A 60 -12.21 16.47 -5.79
C ASN A 60 -13.28 16.74 -6.87
N SER A 61 -13.90 17.91 -6.84
CA SER A 61 -14.87 18.37 -7.84
C SER A 61 -14.23 18.96 -9.09
N THR A 62 -12.97 19.40 -9.02
CA THR A 62 -12.31 20.16 -10.11
C THR A 62 -11.00 19.54 -10.58
N ILE A 63 -10.57 18.44 -9.96
CA ILE A 63 -9.38 17.69 -10.38
C ILE A 63 -9.67 16.93 -11.68
N THR A 64 -8.82 17.16 -12.68
CA THR A 64 -8.85 16.46 -13.97
C THR A 64 -7.61 15.58 -14.09
N MET A 65 -7.62 14.66 -15.06
CA MET A 65 -6.46 13.81 -15.31
C MET A 65 -5.24 14.65 -15.74
N GLU A 66 -5.47 15.70 -16.54
CA GLU A 66 -4.41 16.62 -16.97
C GLU A 66 -3.79 17.40 -15.80
N LYS A 67 -4.61 17.92 -14.87
CA LYS A 67 -4.11 18.60 -13.66
C LYS A 67 -3.30 17.63 -12.78
N PHE A 68 -3.76 16.39 -12.65
CA PHE A 68 -3.06 15.35 -11.92
C PHE A 68 -1.71 15.03 -12.57
N LYS A 69 -1.71 14.82 -13.89
CA LYS A 69 -0.52 14.56 -14.72
C LYS A 69 0.52 15.67 -14.56
N ARG A 70 0.10 16.93 -14.73
CA ARG A 70 0.96 18.10 -14.54
C ARG A 70 1.53 18.19 -13.12
N ALA A 71 0.79 17.77 -12.10
CA ALA A 71 1.30 17.73 -10.73
C ALA A 71 2.33 16.61 -10.53
N TRP A 72 2.08 15.43 -11.08
CA TRP A 72 3.01 14.29 -11.03
C TRP A 72 4.36 14.60 -11.68
N TYR A 73 4.34 15.23 -12.87
CA TYR A 73 5.54 15.64 -13.60
C TYR A 73 6.07 17.02 -13.20
N GLU A 74 5.52 17.63 -12.14
CA GLU A 74 5.95 18.95 -11.65
C GLU A 74 5.93 20.08 -12.70
N GLY A 75 5.11 19.95 -13.74
CA GLY A 75 4.90 20.95 -14.77
C GLY A 75 5.55 20.64 -16.12
N ASN A 76 6.56 19.77 -16.17
CA ASN A 76 7.21 19.37 -17.42
C ASN A 76 6.74 17.97 -17.85
N ASP A 77 5.78 17.90 -18.77
CA ASP A 77 5.16 16.65 -19.17
C ASP A 77 6.15 15.66 -19.83
N GLY A 78 6.62 14.69 -19.05
CA GLY A 78 7.49 13.61 -19.51
C GLY A 78 6.75 12.31 -19.81
N SER A 79 5.45 12.36 -20.12
CA SER A 79 4.64 11.14 -20.34
C SER A 79 5.03 10.31 -21.57
N SER A 80 5.64 10.93 -22.57
CA SER A 80 6.18 10.24 -23.76
C SER A 80 7.59 9.69 -23.53
N GLU A 81 8.26 10.05 -22.43
CA GLU A 81 9.65 9.65 -22.17
C GLU A 81 9.72 8.28 -21.49
N HIS A 82 10.26 7.28 -22.19
CA HIS A 82 10.43 5.94 -21.65
C HIS A 82 11.27 5.88 -20.36
N TYR A 83 12.30 6.74 -20.27
CA TYR A 83 13.22 6.83 -19.14
C TYR A 83 13.03 8.11 -18.31
N ASN A 84 11.78 8.53 -18.09
CA ASN A 84 11.52 9.65 -17.20
C ASN A 84 11.88 9.31 -15.74
N TRP A 85 12.50 10.25 -15.03
CA TRP A 85 12.90 10.09 -13.65
C TRP A 85 11.72 9.88 -12.69
N THR A 86 10.51 10.36 -13.04
CA THR A 86 9.32 10.15 -12.20
C THR A 86 8.87 8.69 -12.14
N ARG A 87 9.53 7.79 -12.89
CA ARG A 87 9.22 6.35 -12.84
C ARG A 87 9.66 5.67 -11.56
N TYR A 88 10.69 6.19 -10.88
CA TYR A 88 11.46 5.46 -9.86
C TYR A 88 10.85 5.46 -8.46
N TYR A 89 9.52 5.36 -8.36
CA TYR A 89 8.79 5.23 -7.10
C TYR A 89 8.15 3.86 -6.93
N ALA A 90 8.00 3.45 -5.68
CA ALA A 90 7.32 2.21 -5.31
C ALA A 90 5.89 2.12 -5.86
N LEU A 91 5.16 3.23 -5.86
CA LEU A 91 3.94 3.43 -6.65
C LEU A 91 4.25 4.37 -7.81
N ASN A 92 4.49 3.80 -8.98
CA ASN A 92 4.84 4.56 -10.17
C ASN A 92 3.59 4.99 -10.95
N LEU A 93 3.29 6.29 -10.93
CA LEU A 93 2.17 6.86 -11.69
C LEU A 93 2.54 7.27 -13.12
N HIS A 94 3.82 7.32 -13.49
CA HIS A 94 4.20 7.57 -14.89
C HIS A 94 3.61 6.50 -15.82
N ALA A 95 3.56 5.23 -15.36
CA ALA A 95 2.97 4.13 -16.11
C ALA A 95 1.48 4.33 -16.44
N VAL A 96 0.76 5.15 -15.68
CA VAL A 96 -0.65 5.48 -15.97
C VAL A 96 -0.72 6.25 -17.28
N PHE A 97 0.21 7.17 -17.50
CA PHE A 97 0.24 8.07 -18.65
C PHE A 97 0.96 7.48 -19.86
N SER A 98 1.97 6.64 -19.64
CA SER A 98 2.74 6.04 -20.74
C SER A 98 2.27 4.65 -21.16
N LYS A 99 1.58 3.92 -20.28
CA LYS A 99 1.18 2.52 -20.50
C LYS A 99 -0.28 2.22 -20.16
N GLY A 100 -1.05 3.17 -19.62
CA GLY A 100 -2.42 2.91 -19.15
C GLY A 100 -2.49 1.99 -17.93
N THR A 101 -1.43 1.87 -17.12
CA THR A 101 -1.39 0.97 -15.95
C THR A 101 -0.85 1.68 -14.71
N LEU A 102 -1.34 1.31 -13.54
CA LEU A 102 -0.72 1.67 -12.26
C LEU A 102 0.38 0.64 -11.95
N GLU A 103 1.62 1.08 -11.71
CA GLU A 103 2.78 0.18 -11.55
C GLU A 103 3.29 0.15 -10.10
N TRP A 104 3.44 -1.05 -9.54
CA TRP A 104 4.08 -1.30 -8.25
C TRP A 104 5.48 -1.85 -8.44
N ARG A 105 6.47 -1.17 -7.86
CA ARG A 105 7.89 -1.48 -8.02
C ARG A 105 8.56 -2.06 -6.77
N CYS A 106 7.86 -2.10 -5.64
CA CYS A 106 8.38 -2.52 -4.34
C CYS A 106 8.52 -4.03 -4.13
N PHE A 107 8.20 -4.86 -5.13
CA PHE A 107 8.27 -6.31 -4.98
C PHE A 107 9.65 -6.85 -5.34
N GLU A 108 10.21 -7.65 -4.45
CA GLU A 108 11.42 -8.44 -4.73
C GLU A 108 11.16 -9.49 -5.80
N SER A 109 12.19 -9.79 -6.60
CA SER A 109 12.10 -10.86 -7.60
C SER A 109 12.07 -12.22 -6.90
N THR A 110 11.20 -13.12 -7.36
CA THR A 110 11.03 -14.42 -6.72
C THR A 110 10.42 -15.44 -7.67
N LEU A 111 10.83 -16.70 -7.53
CA LEU A 111 10.23 -17.86 -8.21
C LEU A 111 9.16 -18.55 -7.34
N HIS A 112 8.95 -18.09 -6.11
CA HIS A 112 7.98 -18.70 -5.20
C HIS A 112 6.55 -18.25 -5.55
N ALA A 113 5.75 -19.13 -6.13
CA ALA A 113 4.38 -18.84 -6.59
C ALA A 113 3.49 -18.17 -5.52
N GLY A 114 3.57 -18.62 -4.26
CA GLY A 114 2.85 -18.00 -3.15
C GLY A 114 3.21 -16.52 -2.89
N LYS A 115 4.48 -16.14 -3.04
CA LYS A 115 4.92 -14.74 -2.90
C LYS A 115 4.46 -13.91 -4.10
N VAL A 116 4.57 -14.44 -5.32
CA VAL A 116 4.06 -13.80 -6.54
C VAL A 116 2.57 -13.51 -6.41
N ARG A 117 1.76 -14.52 -6.03
CA ARG A 117 0.32 -14.36 -5.77
C ARG A 117 0.07 -13.28 -4.73
N SER A 118 0.81 -13.29 -3.62
CA SER A 118 0.63 -12.31 -2.54
C SER A 118 0.88 -10.87 -2.98
N ASN A 119 1.93 -10.66 -3.78
CA ASN A 119 2.28 -9.35 -4.32
C ASN A 119 1.22 -8.83 -5.29
N ILE A 120 0.75 -9.67 -6.21
CA ILE A 120 -0.32 -9.33 -7.16
C ILE A 120 -1.61 -9.01 -6.40
N THR A 121 -2.01 -9.86 -5.45
CA THR A 121 -3.21 -9.64 -4.63
C THR A 121 -3.13 -8.36 -3.82
N LEU A 122 -1.97 -8.02 -3.26
CA LEU A 122 -1.79 -6.77 -2.51
C LEU A 122 -1.96 -5.54 -3.43
N ALA A 123 -1.34 -5.55 -4.61
CA ALA A 123 -1.47 -4.46 -5.59
C ALA A 123 -2.93 -4.26 -6.02
N LEU A 124 -3.62 -5.35 -6.37
CA LEU A 124 -5.04 -5.34 -6.74
C LEU A 124 -5.92 -4.82 -5.60
N ALA A 125 -5.69 -5.28 -4.37
CA ALA A 125 -6.51 -4.88 -3.22
C ALA A 125 -6.33 -3.39 -2.88
N ILE A 126 -5.10 -2.86 -2.96
CA ILE A 126 -4.84 -1.42 -2.76
C ILE A 126 -5.47 -0.59 -3.89
N SER A 127 -5.36 -1.04 -5.14
CA SER A 127 -6.03 -0.40 -6.29
C SER A 127 -7.54 -0.34 -6.11
N ALA A 128 -8.16 -1.48 -5.75
CA ALA A 128 -9.59 -1.56 -5.49
C ALA A 128 -10.02 -0.65 -4.33
N GLN A 129 -9.27 -0.63 -3.23
CA GLN A 129 -9.52 0.30 -2.12
C GLN A 129 -9.48 1.76 -2.62
N ALA A 130 -8.48 2.13 -3.41
CA ALA A 130 -8.32 3.49 -3.91
C ALA A 130 -9.47 3.94 -4.82
N ILE A 131 -9.99 3.01 -5.65
CA ILE A 131 -11.16 3.23 -6.52
C ILE A 131 -12.43 3.41 -5.69
N ASN A 132 -12.65 2.52 -4.72
CA ASN A 132 -13.91 2.46 -3.97
C ASN A 132 -14.02 3.51 -2.86
N GLN A 133 -12.92 4.11 -2.43
CA GLN A 133 -12.93 5.14 -1.37
C GLN A 133 -13.30 6.52 -1.90
N SER A 134 -14.20 7.21 -1.20
CA SER A 134 -14.58 8.60 -1.51
C SER A 134 -13.48 9.60 -1.14
N CYS A 135 -12.76 9.35 -0.04
CA CYS A 135 -11.66 10.18 0.43
C CYS A 135 -10.63 9.38 1.24
N THR A 136 -9.46 9.99 1.45
CA THR A 136 -8.34 9.43 2.21
C THR A 136 -7.72 10.49 3.12
N HIS A 137 -7.23 10.06 4.29
CA HIS A 137 -6.50 10.91 5.23
C HIS A 137 -5.00 10.66 5.12
N ALA A 138 -4.22 11.72 4.89
CA ALA A 138 -2.77 11.65 4.76
C ALA A 138 -2.07 11.68 6.13
N LYS A 139 -2.20 10.59 6.90
CA LYS A 139 -1.41 10.36 8.12
C LYS A 139 -0.55 9.12 7.96
N LYS A 140 0.77 9.29 8.08
CA LYS A 140 1.70 8.16 8.09
C LYS A 140 1.36 7.19 9.21
N THR A 141 1.44 5.91 8.91
CA THR A 141 1.25 4.85 9.89
C THR A 141 2.50 4.77 10.75
N GLU A 142 2.35 5.09 12.03
CA GLU A 142 3.41 4.89 13.02
C GLU A 142 3.70 3.40 13.15
N ILE A 143 4.97 3.03 13.03
CA ILE A 143 5.45 1.66 13.28
C ILE A 143 5.78 1.58 14.76
N GLY A 144 4.82 1.14 15.56
CA GLY A 144 5.02 0.84 16.98
C GLY A 144 5.64 -0.54 17.21
N ASP A 145 5.62 -0.99 18.46
CA ASP A 145 6.28 -2.23 18.92
C ASP A 145 5.73 -3.51 18.27
N ASN A 146 4.50 -3.48 17.76
CA ASN A 146 3.89 -4.62 17.08
C ASN A 146 3.48 -4.29 15.62
N PRO A 147 4.45 -4.31 14.69
CA PRO A 147 4.17 -4.07 13.27
C PRO A 147 3.34 -5.19 12.63
N ALA A 148 3.48 -6.45 13.07
CA ALA A 148 2.70 -7.57 12.52
C ALA A 148 1.20 -7.37 12.76
N PHE A 149 0.79 -7.00 13.97
CA PHE A 149 -0.61 -6.66 14.27
C PHE A 149 -1.08 -5.49 13.40
N THR A 150 -0.30 -4.40 13.37
CA THR A 150 -0.63 -3.19 12.62
C THR A 150 -0.86 -3.48 11.14
N PHE A 151 0.06 -4.22 10.51
CA PHE A 151 -0.08 -4.57 9.11
C PHE A 151 -1.23 -5.54 8.86
N ARG A 152 -1.43 -6.54 9.73
CA ARG A 152 -2.57 -7.44 9.60
C ARG A 152 -3.91 -6.68 9.62
N THR A 153 -4.09 -5.72 10.53
CA THR A 153 -5.33 -4.91 10.54
C THR A 153 -5.53 -4.14 9.24
N PHE A 154 -4.45 -3.72 8.57
CA PHE A 154 -4.53 -3.12 7.25
C PHE A 154 -4.94 -4.14 6.18
N LEU A 155 -4.35 -5.33 6.17
CA LEU A 155 -4.75 -6.41 5.24
C LEU A 155 -6.23 -6.81 5.39
N LEU A 156 -6.75 -6.83 6.62
CA LEU A 156 -8.17 -7.10 6.85
C LEU A 156 -9.06 -5.98 6.32
N ARG A 157 -8.66 -4.71 6.47
CA ARG A 157 -9.39 -3.56 5.88
C ARG A 157 -9.35 -3.54 4.35
N LEU A 158 -8.33 -4.16 3.75
CA LEU A 158 -8.26 -4.41 2.31
C LEU A 158 -9.21 -5.53 1.84
N GLY A 159 -9.91 -6.20 2.76
CA GLY A 159 -10.80 -7.31 2.44
C GLY A 159 -10.10 -8.66 2.29
N LEU A 160 -8.81 -8.77 2.67
CA LEU A 160 -8.06 -10.03 2.61
C LEU A 160 -8.42 -10.92 3.83
N ILE A 161 -9.68 -11.33 3.93
CA ILE A 161 -10.28 -12.07 5.05
C ILE A 161 -10.70 -13.46 4.57
N GLY A 162 -10.61 -14.48 5.42
CA GLY A 162 -10.97 -15.86 5.03
C GLY A 162 -9.76 -16.73 4.68
N ASP A 163 -10.03 -17.98 4.34
CA ASP A 163 -9.03 -19.02 4.09
C ASP A 163 -8.35 -18.85 2.72
N GLU A 164 -9.05 -18.31 1.73
CA GLU A 164 -8.55 -18.04 0.40
C GLU A 164 -7.36 -17.07 0.39
N TYR A 165 -7.31 -16.15 1.37
CA TYR A 165 -6.20 -15.20 1.58
C TYR A 165 -5.25 -15.61 2.71
N LYS A 166 -5.42 -16.78 3.32
CA LYS A 166 -4.55 -17.24 4.44
C LYS A 166 -3.08 -17.27 4.03
N ASN A 167 -2.77 -17.83 2.86
CA ASN A 167 -1.41 -17.87 2.33
C ASN A 167 -0.89 -16.47 1.95
N VAL A 168 -1.76 -15.59 1.44
CA VAL A 168 -1.41 -14.20 1.12
C VAL A 168 -0.99 -13.46 2.39
N ARG A 169 -1.81 -13.51 3.44
CA ARG A 169 -1.49 -12.91 4.73
C ARG A 169 -0.22 -13.51 5.34
N LYS A 170 -0.02 -14.84 5.22
CA LYS A 170 1.18 -15.52 5.72
C LYS A 170 2.46 -14.93 5.10
N HIS A 171 2.51 -14.78 3.78
CA HIS A 171 3.70 -14.23 3.11
C HIS A 171 3.90 -12.75 3.40
N LEU A 172 2.82 -11.95 3.40
CA LEU A 172 2.89 -10.51 3.64
C LEU A 172 3.28 -10.15 5.09
N LEU A 173 3.01 -11.03 6.06
CA LEU A 173 3.37 -10.83 7.47
C LEU A 173 4.70 -11.49 7.85
N ALA A 174 5.37 -12.19 6.93
CA ALA A 174 6.51 -13.04 7.25
C ALA A 174 7.73 -12.28 7.80
N ASN A 175 7.92 -11.02 7.38
CA ASN A 175 9.07 -10.20 7.75
C ASN A 175 8.76 -9.19 8.88
N LEU A 176 7.59 -9.31 9.52
CA LEU A 176 7.16 -8.38 10.57
C LEU A 176 7.20 -9.04 11.95
N ASP A 177 7.82 -8.34 12.89
CA ASP A 177 7.90 -8.74 14.29
C ASP A 177 6.56 -8.56 15.02
N GLY A 178 6.37 -9.32 16.10
CA GLY A 178 5.24 -9.17 17.01
C GLY A 178 4.10 -10.18 16.81
N ASP A 179 3.14 -10.13 17.74
CA ASP A 179 1.96 -10.99 17.73
C ASP A 179 0.96 -10.52 16.67
N LYS A 180 0.44 -11.46 15.87
CA LYS A 180 -0.49 -11.14 14.77
C LYS A 180 -1.93 -10.96 15.27
N ALA A 181 -2.30 -11.59 16.37
CA ALA A 181 -3.66 -11.61 16.91
C ALA A 181 -3.90 -10.48 17.92
N TRP A 182 -2.89 -10.12 18.72
CA TRP A 182 -3.00 -9.16 19.82
C TRP A 182 -2.12 -7.94 19.58
N ARG A 183 -2.62 -6.75 19.92
CA ARG A 183 -1.87 -5.50 19.78
C ARG A 183 -0.80 -5.37 20.86
N TYR A 184 -1.20 -5.67 22.08
CA TYR A 184 -0.37 -5.67 23.28
C TYR A 184 -0.24 -7.10 23.80
N ASP A 185 0.54 -7.31 24.86
CA ASP A 185 0.59 -8.60 25.52
C ASP A 185 -0.81 -9.03 25.99
N LYS A 186 -1.14 -10.33 25.87
CA LYS A 186 -2.47 -10.85 26.22
C LYS A 186 -2.87 -10.53 27.66
N SER A 187 -1.90 -10.47 28.57
CA SER A 187 -2.14 -10.14 29.97
C SER A 187 -2.67 -8.72 30.16
N THR A 188 -2.46 -7.80 29.22
CA THR A 188 -2.95 -6.42 29.34
C THR A 188 -4.46 -6.28 29.12
N TYR A 189 -5.12 -7.31 28.56
CA TYR A 189 -6.54 -7.27 28.26
C TYR A 189 -7.37 -7.72 29.46
N ALA A 190 -8.02 -6.77 30.14
CA ALA A 190 -8.84 -7.02 31.33
C ALA A 190 -9.91 -8.13 31.14
N CYS A 191 -10.44 -8.30 29.91
CA CYS A 191 -11.42 -9.35 29.60
C CYS A 191 -10.86 -10.78 29.69
N LEU A 192 -9.54 -10.95 29.60
CA LEU A 192 -8.84 -12.23 29.73
C LEU A 192 -8.30 -12.48 31.15
N GLN A 193 -8.23 -11.43 31.98
CA GLN A 193 -7.72 -11.53 33.34
C GLN A 193 -8.74 -12.10 34.33
N ASN A 194 -10.00 -12.29 33.93
CA ASN A 194 -11.09 -12.73 34.82
C ASN A 194 -11.33 -14.25 34.66
N PRO A 195 -10.99 -15.08 35.66
CA PRO A 195 -11.08 -16.56 35.55
C PRO A 195 -12.50 -17.11 35.44
N ARG A 196 -13.53 -16.29 35.70
CA ARG A 196 -14.93 -16.74 35.82
C ARG A 196 -15.61 -17.20 34.52
N ARG A 197 -14.88 -17.36 33.42
CA ARG A 197 -15.40 -17.84 32.12
C ARG A 197 -14.82 -19.17 31.66
N THR A 198 -13.83 -19.73 32.35
CA THR A 198 -13.22 -21.01 31.95
C THR A 198 -13.96 -22.24 32.47
N ASP A 199 -14.95 -22.08 33.36
CA ASP A 199 -15.67 -23.20 33.98
C ASP A 199 -16.98 -23.59 33.27
N ASP A 200 -17.49 -22.81 32.32
CA ASP A 200 -18.76 -23.08 31.61
C ASP A 200 -18.59 -23.89 30.31
N ALA A 201 -17.38 -24.37 30.01
CA ALA A 201 -17.10 -25.17 28.82
C ALA A 201 -16.26 -26.39 29.19
N ARG A 202 -16.87 -27.34 29.89
CA ARG A 202 -16.32 -28.70 30.07
C ARG A 202 -17.39 -29.74 29.81
#